data_AF-A0A821XBK0-F1
#
_entry.id   AF-A0A821XBK0-F1
#
_cell.length_a   1.000
_cell.length_b   1.000
_cell.length_c   1.000
_cell.angle_alpha   90.00
_cell.angle_beta   90.00
_cell.angle_gamma   90.00
#
_symmetry.space_group_name_H-M   'P 1'
#
loop_
_entity.id
_entity.type
_entity.pdbx_description
1 polymer ?
#
loop_
_entity_poly.entity_id
_entity_poly.type
_entity_poly.pdbx_seq_one_letter_code
_entity_poly.pdbx_strand_id
1 'polypeptide(L)' 'VRLHFRPEFLNRLDDIVFFQPLTINQLSSIVHLQLQSLEERLKEQEITISLTDKAIQSTLKKSYNP' A
#
# COMPACT_ATOMS: atom_id res chain seq x y z
N VAL A 1 6.46 6.72 -20.42
CA VAL A 1 7.74 6.04 -20.09
C VAL A 1 8.62 5.84 -21.33
N ARG A 2 8.20 5.09 -22.35
CA ARG A 2 9.01 4.85 -23.57
C ARG A 2 9.44 6.10 -24.36
N LEU A 3 8.65 7.18 -24.33
CA LEU A 3 8.99 8.45 -24.98
C LEU A 3 9.91 9.36 -24.12
N HIS A 4 10.11 9.05 -22.84
CA HIS A 4 10.87 9.88 -21.90
C HIS A 4 12.30 9.38 -21.69
N PHE A 5 12.55 8.09 -21.89
CA PHE A 5 13.87 7.49 -21.76
C PHE A 5 14.44 7.16 -23.13
N ARG A 6 15.73 7.43 -23.32
CA ARG A 6 16.42 7.11 -24.57
C ARG A 6 16.41 5.59 -24.80
N PRO A 7 16.24 5.11 -26.05
CA PRO A 7 16.14 3.70 -26.35
C PRO A 7 17.36 2.89 -25.90
N GLU A 8 18.57 3.47 -25.90
CA GLU A 8 19.80 2.78 -25.43
C GLU A 8 19.75 2.45 -23.93
N PHE A 9 19.07 3.28 -23.14
CA PHE A 9 18.90 3.06 -21.70
C PHE A 9 17.89 1.94 -21.43
N LEU A 10 16.79 1.91 -22.19
CA LEU A 10 15.78 0.86 -22.07
C LEU A 10 16.34 -0.52 -22.48
N ASN A 11 17.26 -0.55 -23.45
CA ASN A 11 17.92 -1.77 -23.90
C ASN A 11 18.98 -2.32 -22.92
N ARG A 12 19.30 -1.59 -21.84
CA ARG A 12 20.24 -2.01 -20.77
C ARG A 12 19.52 -2.56 -19.54
N LEU A 13 18.19 -2.51 -19.51
CA LEU A 13 17.37 -3.07 -18.43
C LEU A 13 16.98 -4.49 -18.85
N ASP A 14 17.28 -5.46 -17.98
CA ASP A 14 16.99 -6.87 -18.26
C ASP A 14 15.47 -7.15 -18.30
N ASP A 15 14.70 -6.53 -17.40
CA ASP A 15 13.24 -6.63 -17.35
C ASP A 15 12.59 -5.33 -16.89
N ILE A 16 11.41 -5.04 -17.44
CA ILE A 16 10.58 -3.90 -17.03
C ILE A 16 9.34 -4.45 -16.31
N VAL A 17 9.25 -4.20 -15.00
CA VAL A 17 8.08 -4.59 -14.19
C VAL A 17 7.06 -3.46 -14.19
N PHE A 18 5.83 -3.78 -14.61
CA PHE A 18 4.70 -2.88 -14.49
C PHE A 18 3.91 -3.19 -13.23
N PHE A 19 3.82 -2.22 -12.33
CA PHE A 19 2.94 -2.33 -11.17
C PHE A 19 1.52 -1.97 -11.59
N GLN A 20 0.59 -2.89 -11.35
CA GLN A 20 -0.83 -2.63 -11.48
C GLN A 20 -1.30 -1.77 -10.30
N PRO A 21 -2.27 -0.86 -10.52
CA PRO A 21 -2.88 -0.12 -9.42
C PRO A 21 -3.51 -1.09 -8.42
N LEU A 22 -3.43 -0.74 -7.14
CA LEU A 22 -3.96 -1.58 -6.07
C LEU A 22 -5.48 -1.59 -6.12
N THR A 23 -6.06 -2.78 -6.04
CA THR A 23 -7.49 -2.94 -5.81
C THR A 23 -7.85 -2.57 -4.37
N ILE A 24 -9.11 -2.22 -4.12
CA ILE A 24 -9.62 -1.92 -2.77
C ILE A 24 -9.37 -3.09 -1.80
N ASN A 25 -9.51 -4.33 -2.27
CA ASN A 25 -9.26 -5.51 -1.44
C ASN A 25 -7.78 -5.61 -1.03
N GLN A 26 -6.86 -5.37 -1.97
CA GLN A 26 -5.42 -5.35 -1.67
C GLN A 26 -5.06 -4.20 -0.72
N LEU A 27 -5.67 -3.02 -0.91
CA LEU A 27 -5.49 -1.89 0.01
C LEU A 27 -5.98 -2.24 1.42
N SER A 28 -7.10 -2.96 1.56
CA SER A 28 -7.58 -3.43 2.86
C SER A 28 -6.57 -4.34 3.55
N SER A 29 -5.99 -5.30 2.83
CA SER A 29 -4.93 -6.15 3.38
C SER A 29 -3.70 -5.35 3.81
N ILE A 30 -3.29 -4.36 3.01
CA ILE A 30 -2.16 -3.48 3.35
C ILE A 30 -2.45 -2.67 4.63
N VAL A 31 -3.66 -2.14 4.79
CA VAL A 31 -4.04 -1.41 6.02
C VAL A 31 -3.98 -2.32 7.24
N HIS A 32 -4.44 -3.58 7.15
CA HIS A 32 -4.29 -4.53 8.26
C HIS A 32 -2.83 -4.79 8.63
N LEU A 33 -1.94 -4.95 7.65
CA LEU A 33 -0.50 -5.11 7.91
C LEU A 33 0.10 -3.88 8.61
N GLN A 34 -0.31 -2.68 8.20
CA GLN A 34 0.14 -1.44 8.86
C GLN A 34 -0.40 -1.32 10.29
N LEU A 35 -1.65 -1.73 10.52
CA LEU A 35 -2.25 -1.74 11.86
C LEU A 35 -1.55 -2.73 12.79
N GLN A 36 -1.22 -3.92 12.30
CA GLN A 36 -0.46 -4.89 13.09
C GLN A 36 0.91 -4.31 13.52
N SER A 37 1.63 -3.68 12.59
CA SER A 37 2.91 -3.03 12.91
C SER A 37 2.74 -1.87 13.91
N LEU A 38 1.62 -1.12 13.81
CA LEU A 38 1.29 -0.07 14.76
C LEU A 38 0.96 -0.62 16.15
N GLU A 39 0.18 -1.70 16.22
CA GLU A 39 -0.16 -2.41 17.46
C GLU A 39 1.10 -2.89 18.18
N GLU A 40 2.04 -3.49 17.45
CA GLU A 40 3.32 -3.94 18.00
C GLU A 40 4.09 -2.79 18.66
N ARG A 41 4.17 -1.63 17.99
CA ARG A 41 4.85 -0.44 18.52
C ARG A 41 4.13 0.18 19.73
N LEU A 42 2.80 0.19 19.73
CA LEU A 42 2.02 0.75 20.83
C LEU A 42 2.02 -0.15 22.06
N LYS A 43 2.15 -1.47 21.84
CA LYS A 43 2.28 -2.45 22.92
C LYS A 43 3.53 -2.22 23.77
N GLU A 44 4.64 -1.75 23.17
CA GLU A 44 5.84 -1.35 23.91
C GLU A 44 5.59 -0.17 24.86
N GLN A 45 4.55 0.62 24.60
CA GLN A 45 4.11 1.74 25.43
C GLN A 45 2.90 1.39 26.32
N GLU A 46 2.57 0.09 26.44
CA GLU A 46 1.39 -0.41 27.16
C GLU A 46 0.05 0.13 26.62
N ILE A 47 0.02 0.61 25.38
CA ILE A 47 -1.18 1.11 24.72
C ILE A 47 -1.75 0.01 23.83
N THR A 48 -3.04 -0.30 24.03
CA THR A 48 -3.78 -1.22 23.16
C THR A 48 -4.70 -0.42 22.25
N ILE A 49 -4.67 -0.73 20.96
CA ILE A 49 -5.62 -0.19 19.98
C ILE A 49 -6.47 -1.32 19.42
N SER A 50 -7.71 -1.00 19.08
CA SER A 50 -8.62 -1.92 18.39
C SER A 50 -9.34 -1.14 17.32
N LEU A 51 -9.18 -1.56 16.06
CA LEU A 51 -9.94 -1.02 14.95
C LEU A 51 -10.97 -2.02 14.46
N THR A 52 -12.17 -1.52 14.16
CA THR A 52 -13.21 -2.33 13.53
C THR A 52 -13.02 -2.35 12.02
N ASP A 53 -13.39 -3.44 11.37
CA ASP A 53 -13.37 -3.56 9.91
C ASP A 53 -14.19 -2.44 9.25
N LYS A 54 -15.28 -2.00 9.88
CA LYS A 54 -16.10 -0.88 9.42
C LYS A 54 -15.32 0.44 9.40
N ALA A 55 -14.45 0.68 10.37
CA ALA A 55 -13.60 1.86 10.40
C ALA A 55 -12.58 1.83 9.25
N ILE A 56 -11.96 0.68 9.01
CA ILE A 56 -11.01 0.48 7.90
C ILE A 56 -11.70 0.74 6.55
N GLN A 57 -12.86 0.12 6.32
CA GLN A 57 -13.63 0.29 5.09
C GLN A 57 -14.06 1.74 4.86
N SER A 58 -14.50 2.44 5.92
CA SER A 58 -14.87 3.86 5.85
C SER A 58 -13.68 4.75 5.47
N THR A 59 -12.50 4.48 6.04
CA THR A 59 -11.27 5.20 5.72
C THR A 59 -10.83 4.94 4.28
N LEU A 60 -10.81 3.68 3.84
CA LEU A 60 -10.48 3.32 2.46
C LEU A 60 -11.39 4.02 1.45
N LYS A 61 -12.70 4.04 1.70
CA LYS A 61 -13.67 4.71 0.83
C LYS A 61 -13.42 6.23 0.71
N LYS A 62 -12.93 6.87 1.77
CA LYS A 62 -12.63 8.32 1.78
C LYS A 62 -11.26 8.64 1.20
N SER A 63 -10.30 7.74 1.34
CA SER A 63 -8.90 7.97 0.97
C SER A 63 -8.50 7.36 -0.37
N TYR A 64 -9.33 6.48 -0.96
CA TYR A 64 -9.06 5.89 -2.26
C TYR A 64 -9.09 6.96 -3.37
N ASN A 65 -7.94 7.13 -4.02
CA ASN A 65 -7.79 7.93 -5.23
C ASN A 65 -7.24 7.01 -6.33
N PRO A 66 -8.04 6.69 -7.38
CA PRO A 66 -7.66 5.74 -8.42
C PRO A 66 -6.53 6.23 -9.32
#